data_AF-A0A7Y2W4Z7-F1
#
_entry.id   AF-A0A7Y2W4Z7-F1
#
_cell.length_a   1.000
_cell.length_b   1.000
_cell.length_c   1.000
_cell.angle_alpha   90.00
_cell.angle_beta   90.00
_cell.angle_gamma   90.00
#
_symmetry.space_group_name_H-M   'P 1'
#
loop_
_entity.id
_entity.type
_entity.pdbx_description
1 polymer ?
#
loop_
_entity_poly.entity_id
_entity_poly.type
_entity_poly.pdbx_seq_one_letter_code
_entity_poly.pdbx_strand_id
1 'polypeptide(L)'
;MKTVYERADIVPLLAEIFREFGYEGTSLSRITERTGIGKGSLYHFFPGGKEEMAGAVLADVDAWFEHAIYQPLRKDDADQAIAAMWTNVSDYFRSGRRICLVGAFALDKTRERFSAAIGDYFIRWIDALRSALMRAGCPEGEAQTLAEEGVAGIQGALVLSRALDDGMVFTRSLDTLAKRLDAVMR
;
A
#
# COMPACT_ATOMS: atom_id res chain seq x y z
N MET A 1 25.27 -22.06 -9.20
CA MET A 1 25.66 -20.64 -9.06
C MET A 1 24.92 -20.10 -7.84
N LYS A 2 25.61 -19.61 -6.80
CA LYS A 2 24.92 -19.00 -5.65
C LYS A 2 24.42 -17.63 -6.09
N THR A 3 23.11 -17.38 -6.03
CA THR A 3 22.54 -16.05 -6.23
C THR A 3 23.14 -15.12 -5.18
N VAL A 4 23.75 -14.02 -5.63
CA VAL A 4 24.24 -12.96 -4.75
C VAL A 4 23.06 -12.01 -4.56
N TYR A 5 22.63 -11.82 -3.31
CA TYR A 5 21.57 -10.89 -2.95
C TYR A 5 22.19 -9.63 -2.35
N GLU A 6 21.66 -8.47 -2.69
CA GLU A 6 21.84 -7.25 -1.93
C GLU A 6 20.62 -7.00 -1.03
N ARG A 7 20.76 -6.10 -0.05
CA ARG A 7 19.66 -5.77 0.88
C ARG A 7 18.39 -5.35 0.13
N ALA A 8 18.54 -4.59 -0.95
CA ALA A 8 17.42 -4.11 -1.77
C ALA A 8 16.65 -5.25 -2.46
N ASP A 9 17.32 -6.33 -2.87
CA ASP A 9 16.67 -7.47 -3.53
C ASP A 9 15.76 -8.27 -2.58
N ILE A 10 16.05 -8.19 -1.28
CA ILE A 10 15.38 -9.00 -0.25
C ILE A 10 14.08 -8.32 0.22
N VAL A 11 14.03 -6.99 0.20
CA VAL A 11 12.89 -6.22 0.72
C VAL A 11 11.58 -6.57 -0.01
N PRO A 12 11.51 -6.64 -1.36
CA PRO A 12 10.29 -7.06 -2.04
C PRO A 12 9.83 -8.47 -1.68
N LEU A 13 10.77 -9.39 -1.47
CA LEU A 13 10.45 -10.77 -1.04
C LEU A 13 9.86 -10.79 0.37
N LEU A 14 10.45 -10.03 1.29
CA LEU A 14 9.94 -9.86 2.64
C LEU A 14 8.54 -9.23 2.63
N ALA A 15 8.29 -8.25 1.75
CA ALA A 15 6.99 -7.61 1.61
C ALA A 15 5.88 -8.61 1.27
N GLU A 16 6.13 -9.54 0.32
CA GLU A 16 5.14 -10.57 -0.02
C GLU A 16 4.93 -11.58 1.12
N ILE A 17 5.99 -11.96 1.84
CA ILE A 17 5.87 -12.87 2.99
C ILE A 17 5.06 -12.22 4.11
N PHE A 18 5.36 -10.97 4.46
CA PHE A 18 4.60 -10.24 5.48
C PHE A 18 3.15 -9.99 5.05
N ARG A 19 2.89 -9.80 3.76
CA ARG A 19 1.54 -9.65 3.23
C ARG A 19 0.72 -10.94 3.36
N GLU A 20 1.37 -12.09 3.18
CA GLU A 20 0.72 -13.41 3.26
C GLU A 20 0.50 -13.87 4.71
N PHE A 21 1.49 -13.69 5.58
CA PHE A 21 1.49 -14.27 6.92
C PHE A 21 1.30 -13.26 8.05
N GLY A 22 1.25 -11.96 7.73
CA GLY A 22 1.36 -10.90 8.72
C GLY A 22 2.75 -10.84 9.35
N TYR A 23 2.98 -9.81 10.15
CA TYR A 23 4.26 -9.64 10.85
C TYR A 23 4.46 -10.70 11.93
N GLU A 24 3.45 -10.97 12.76
CA GLU A 24 3.56 -11.96 13.84
C GLU A 24 3.65 -13.41 13.33
N GLY A 25 2.92 -13.75 12.27
CA GLY A 25 2.98 -15.08 11.64
C GLY A 25 4.26 -15.36 10.84
N THR A 26 5.09 -14.33 10.64
CA THR A 26 6.38 -14.45 9.94
C THR A 26 7.52 -14.72 10.93
N SER A 27 8.24 -15.82 10.71
CA SER A 27 9.47 -16.18 11.43
C SER A 27 10.67 -16.19 10.48
N LEU A 28 11.89 -16.07 11.02
CA LEU A 28 13.11 -16.18 10.20
C LEU A 28 13.24 -17.52 9.50
N SER A 29 12.76 -18.62 10.10
CA SER A 29 12.73 -19.92 9.45
C SER A 29 11.79 -19.91 8.24
N ARG A 30 10.59 -19.32 8.38
CA ARG A 30 9.64 -19.18 7.27
C ARG A 30 10.21 -18.32 6.14
N ILE A 31 10.90 -17.23 6.46
CA ILE A 31 11.58 -16.41 5.45
C ILE A 31 12.65 -17.22 4.74
N THR A 32 13.48 -17.97 5.48
CA THR A 32 14.52 -18.83 4.90
C THR A 32 13.91 -19.89 3.97
N GLU A 33 12.82 -20.53 4.39
CA GLU A 33 12.10 -21.54 3.60
C GLU A 33 11.52 -20.96 2.30
N ARG A 34 10.93 -19.77 2.36
CA ARG A 34 10.28 -19.13 1.20
C ARG A 34 11.26 -18.48 0.22
N THR A 35 12.42 -18.04 0.68
CA THR A 35 13.39 -17.27 -0.14
C THR A 35 14.66 -18.04 -0.47
N GLY A 36 14.95 -19.13 0.25
CA GLY A 36 16.25 -19.81 0.20
C GLY A 36 17.40 -19.01 0.85
N ILE A 37 17.14 -17.81 1.37
CA ILE A 37 18.16 -16.97 2.00
C ILE A 37 18.42 -17.48 3.42
N GLY A 38 19.65 -17.92 3.67
CA GLY A 38 20.04 -18.45 4.98
C GLY A 38 19.90 -17.41 6.09
N LYS A 39 19.57 -17.88 7.31
CA LYS A 39 19.43 -17.03 8.51
C LYS A 39 20.64 -16.12 8.74
N GLY A 40 21.87 -16.61 8.54
CA GLY A 40 23.09 -15.81 8.69
C GLY A 40 23.15 -14.62 7.73
N SER A 41 22.72 -14.81 6.47
CA SER A 41 22.61 -13.71 5.50
C SER A 41 21.52 -12.72 5.89
N LEU A 42 20.36 -13.21 6.33
CA LEU A 42 19.29 -12.33 6.83
C LEU A 42 19.74 -11.45 7.99
N TYR A 43 20.48 -12.00 8.97
CA TYR A 43 21.06 -11.23 10.07
C TYR A 43 22.19 -10.30 9.62
N HIS A 44 22.92 -10.64 8.56
CA HIS A 44 23.92 -9.75 7.99
C HIS A 44 23.27 -8.51 7.35
N PHE A 45 22.16 -8.69 6.60
CA PHE A 45 21.45 -7.59 5.95
C PHE A 45 20.54 -6.80 6.89
N PHE A 46 20.01 -7.45 7.91
CA PHE A 46 19.10 -6.87 8.90
C PHE A 46 19.52 -7.29 10.32
N PRO A 47 20.58 -6.68 10.88
CA PRO A 47 21.05 -6.97 12.23
C PRO A 47 19.97 -6.76 13.31
N GLY A 48 19.04 -5.82 13.10
CA GLY A 48 17.86 -5.60 13.94
C GLY A 48 16.76 -6.64 13.77
N GLY A 49 16.98 -7.67 12.94
CA GLY A 49 16.11 -8.81 12.77
C GLY A 49 14.78 -8.46 12.11
N LYS A 50 13.70 -9.15 12.54
CA LYS A 50 12.38 -9.06 11.91
C LYS A 50 11.80 -7.64 11.94
N GLU A 51 12.08 -6.89 13.01
CA GLU A 51 11.59 -5.51 13.14
C GLU A 51 12.23 -4.59 12.11
N GLU A 52 13.55 -4.69 11.93
CA GLU A 52 14.27 -3.94 10.88
C GLU A 52 13.80 -4.35 9.48
N MET A 53 13.55 -5.64 9.25
CA MET A 53 12.99 -6.15 7.99
C MET A 53 11.62 -5.53 7.69
N ALA A 54 10.73 -5.49 8.68
CA ALA A 54 9.41 -4.88 8.52
C ALA A 54 9.50 -3.37 8.31
N GLY A 55 10.39 -2.68 9.02
CA GLY A 55 10.66 -1.26 8.80
C GLY A 55 11.17 -0.96 7.39
N ALA A 56 12.10 -1.78 6.88
CA ALA A 56 12.60 -1.65 5.51
C ALA A 56 11.49 -1.89 4.47
N VAL A 57 10.61 -2.87 4.70
CA VAL A 57 9.44 -3.12 3.85
C VAL A 57 8.46 -1.96 3.88
N LEU A 58 8.16 -1.38 5.05
CA LEU A 58 7.27 -0.22 5.14
C LEU A 58 7.86 1.00 4.41
N ALA A 59 9.18 1.20 4.51
CA ALA A 59 9.87 2.27 3.78
C ALA A 59 9.85 2.05 2.26
N ASP A 60 9.99 0.81 1.79
CA ASP A 60 9.88 0.46 0.36
C ASP A 60 8.46 0.69 -0.19
N VAL A 61 7.44 0.30 0.57
CA VAL A 61 6.04 0.61 0.25
C VAL A 61 5.81 2.12 0.21
N ASP A 62 6.30 2.86 1.20
CA ASP A 62 6.17 4.32 1.23
C ASP A 62 6.85 5.00 0.04
N ALA A 63 8.06 4.56 -0.32
CA ALA A 63 8.79 5.10 -1.47
C ALA A 63 8.04 4.87 -2.79
N TRP A 64 7.46 3.67 -2.97
CA TRP A 64 6.63 3.39 -4.14
C TRP A 64 5.38 4.28 -4.16
N PHE A 65 4.66 4.40 -3.04
CA PHE A 65 3.46 5.23 -2.96
C PHE A 65 3.77 6.72 -3.13
N GLU A 66 4.89 7.22 -2.61
CA GLU A 66 5.30 8.59 -2.83
C GLU A 66 5.52 8.86 -4.32
N HIS A 67 6.23 7.98 -5.02
CA HIS A 67 6.52 8.18 -6.44
C HIS A 67 5.30 7.96 -7.34
N ALA A 68 4.52 6.92 -7.10
CA ALA A 68 3.44 6.51 -8.00
C ALA A 68 2.09 7.17 -7.69
N ILE A 69 1.88 7.64 -6.45
CA ILE A 69 0.58 8.13 -5.97
C ILE A 69 0.70 9.55 -5.40
N TYR A 70 1.47 9.75 -4.34
CA TYR A 70 1.40 11.01 -3.57
C TYR A 70 1.99 12.20 -4.31
N GLN A 71 3.18 12.05 -4.91
CA GLN A 71 3.84 13.15 -5.62
C GLN A 71 3.04 13.58 -6.86
N PRO A 72 2.53 12.66 -7.72
CA PRO A 72 1.71 13.04 -8.87
C PRO A 72 0.44 13.77 -8.43
N LEU A 73 -0.28 13.24 -7.43
CA LEU A 73 -1.47 13.88 -6.87
C LEU A 73 -1.20 15.27 -6.27
N ARG A 74 0.03 15.58 -5.86
CA ARG A 74 0.40 16.92 -5.33
C ARG A 74 0.83 17.90 -6.41
N LYS A 75 1.46 17.44 -7.49
CA LYS A 75 2.20 18.32 -8.42
C LYS A 75 1.67 18.34 -9.84
N ASP A 76 1.11 17.23 -10.30
CA ASP A 76 0.69 17.10 -11.68
C ASP A 76 -0.73 17.66 -11.87
N ASP A 77 -1.15 17.71 -13.13
CA ASP A 77 -2.52 18.04 -13.51
C ASP A 77 -3.51 17.16 -12.75
N ALA A 78 -4.51 17.78 -12.11
CA ALA A 78 -5.33 17.11 -11.10
C ALA A 78 -6.13 15.94 -11.70
N ASP A 79 -6.78 16.16 -12.84
CA ASP A 79 -7.59 15.15 -13.52
C ASP A 79 -6.73 13.96 -13.95
N GLN A 80 -5.57 14.23 -14.57
CA GLN A 80 -4.64 13.19 -15.00
C GLN A 80 -4.04 12.42 -13.82
N ALA A 81 -3.69 13.11 -12.73
CA ALA A 81 -3.11 12.49 -11.55
C ALA A 81 -4.11 11.58 -10.82
N ILE A 82 -5.38 11.98 -10.75
CA ILE A 82 -6.45 11.15 -10.15
C ILE A 82 -6.70 9.91 -11.01
N ALA A 83 -6.77 10.05 -12.34
CA ALA A 83 -6.91 8.92 -13.25
C ALA A 83 -5.71 7.95 -13.16
N ALA A 84 -4.49 8.49 -13.08
CA ALA A 84 -3.27 7.71 -12.90
C ALA A 84 -3.25 6.98 -11.54
N MET A 85 -3.70 7.62 -10.46
CA MET A 85 -3.84 6.99 -9.14
C MET A 85 -4.69 5.73 -9.24
N TRP A 86 -5.87 5.79 -9.87
CA TRP A 86 -6.75 4.62 -9.99
C TRP A 86 -6.09 3.45 -10.71
N THR A 87 -5.37 3.74 -11.80
CA THR A 87 -4.62 2.74 -12.56
C THR A 87 -3.50 2.13 -11.71
N ASN A 88 -2.68 2.97 -11.09
CA ASN A 88 -1.55 2.54 -10.25
C ASN A 88 -2.01 1.74 -9.03
N VAL A 89 -3.12 2.12 -8.41
CA VAL A 89 -3.74 1.38 -7.29
C VAL A 89 -4.21 0.01 -7.76
N SER A 90 -4.87 -0.06 -8.92
CA SER A 90 -5.30 -1.33 -9.51
C SER A 90 -4.12 -2.27 -9.75
N ASP A 91 -3.06 -1.76 -10.35
CA ASP A 91 -1.86 -2.54 -10.66
C ASP A 91 -1.11 -2.98 -9.39
N TYR A 92 -0.89 -2.05 -8.45
CA TYR A 92 -0.20 -2.36 -7.20
C TYR A 92 -0.91 -3.45 -6.41
N PHE A 93 -2.24 -3.41 -6.35
CA PHE A 93 -3.05 -4.42 -5.68
C PHE A 93 -3.41 -5.63 -6.56
N ARG A 94 -2.84 -5.73 -7.77
CA ARG A 94 -3.09 -6.82 -8.74
C ARG A 94 -4.58 -7.07 -8.96
N SER A 95 -5.33 -5.99 -9.15
CA SER A 95 -6.80 -6.01 -9.32
C SER A 95 -7.51 -6.73 -8.16
N GLY A 96 -7.14 -6.41 -6.92
CA GLY A 96 -7.74 -6.95 -5.71
C GLY A 96 -7.10 -8.23 -5.15
N ARG A 97 -6.22 -8.89 -5.92
CA ARG A 97 -5.59 -10.16 -5.52
C ARG A 97 -4.41 -10.01 -4.54
N ARG A 98 -3.96 -8.78 -4.28
CA ARG A 98 -2.83 -8.50 -3.38
C ARG A 98 -3.32 -7.67 -2.20
N ILE A 99 -3.17 -8.21 -0.99
CA ILE A 99 -3.62 -7.58 0.27
C ILE A 99 -2.87 -6.25 0.50
N CYS A 100 -3.53 -5.27 1.11
CA CYS A 100 -2.85 -4.09 1.63
C CYS A 100 -1.98 -4.47 2.84
N LEU A 101 -0.65 -4.45 2.67
CA LEU A 101 0.29 -4.75 3.75
C LEU A 101 0.10 -3.80 4.93
N VAL A 102 0.06 -2.49 4.66
CA VAL A 102 -0.08 -1.46 5.70
C VAL A 102 -1.44 -1.58 6.40
N GLY A 103 -2.50 -1.87 5.65
CA GLY A 103 -3.82 -2.17 6.19
C GLY A 103 -3.84 -3.42 7.07
N ALA A 104 -3.17 -4.50 6.66
CA ALA A 104 -3.04 -5.70 7.46
C ALA A 104 -2.28 -5.43 8.78
N PHE A 105 -1.21 -4.62 8.72
CA PHE A 105 -0.46 -4.23 9.91
C PHE A 105 -1.28 -3.31 10.84
N ALA A 106 -2.14 -2.45 10.27
CA ALA A 106 -3.01 -1.56 11.02
C ALA A 106 -4.08 -2.31 11.86
N LEU A 107 -4.52 -3.48 11.39
CA LEU A 107 -5.55 -4.30 12.03
C LEU A 107 -5.01 -5.30 13.06
N ASP A 108 -3.69 -5.44 13.17
CA ASP A 108 -3.02 -6.35 14.09
C ASP A 108 -2.24 -5.58 15.17
N LYS A 109 -1.79 -6.27 16.23
CA LYS A 109 -0.92 -5.72 17.28
C LYS A 109 0.37 -5.11 16.75
N THR A 110 0.77 -5.50 15.53
CA THR A 110 1.84 -4.88 14.76
C THR A 110 1.72 -3.35 14.67
N ARG A 111 0.49 -2.80 14.70
CA ARG A 111 0.24 -1.36 14.75
C ARG A 111 0.98 -0.66 15.90
N GLU A 112 1.11 -1.28 17.07
CA GLU A 112 1.76 -0.67 18.23
C GLU A 112 3.25 -0.38 17.97
N ARG A 113 3.90 -1.22 17.15
CA ARG A 113 5.33 -1.09 16.81
C ARG A 113 5.59 -0.09 15.68
N PHE A 114 4.66 0.01 14.71
CA PHE A 114 4.84 0.80 13.49
C PHE A 114 3.76 1.89 13.30
N SER A 115 3.21 2.40 14.41
CA SER A 115 2.06 3.31 14.40
C SER A 115 2.28 4.56 13.53
N ALA A 116 3.47 5.17 13.62
CA ALA A 116 3.83 6.34 12.81
C ALA A 116 3.81 6.03 11.31
N ALA A 117 4.57 5.02 10.86
CA ALA A 117 4.63 4.64 9.45
C ALA A 117 3.26 4.23 8.88
N ILE A 118 2.44 3.52 9.67
CA ILE A 118 1.08 3.14 9.27
C ILE A 118 0.17 4.36 9.16
N GLY A 119 0.23 5.26 10.14
CA GLY A 119 -0.57 6.50 10.12
C GLY A 119 -0.19 7.40 8.95
N ASP A 120 1.11 7.63 8.77
CA ASP A 120 1.65 8.49 7.71
C ASP A 120 1.26 8.00 6.32
N TYR A 121 1.23 6.69 6.09
CA TYR A 121 0.77 6.10 4.83
C TYR A 121 -0.66 6.55 4.48
N PHE A 122 -1.62 6.39 5.41
CA PHE A 122 -3.02 6.76 5.13
C PHE A 122 -3.22 8.28 5.09
N ILE A 123 -2.59 9.01 6.01
CA ILE A 123 -2.67 10.48 6.08
C ILE A 123 -2.15 11.09 4.78
N ARG A 124 -0.96 10.70 4.32
CA ARG A 124 -0.35 11.26 3.09
C ARG A 124 -1.17 10.93 1.86
N TRP A 125 -1.79 9.76 1.80
CA TRP A 125 -2.66 9.40 0.70
C TRP A 125 -3.91 10.28 0.66
N ILE A 126 -4.63 10.37 1.79
CA ILE A 126 -5.83 11.20 1.92
C ILE A 126 -5.50 12.66 1.61
N ASP A 127 -4.44 13.21 2.19
CA ASP A 127 -4.04 14.60 1.96
C ASP A 127 -3.64 14.88 0.51
N ALA A 128 -2.94 13.95 -0.15
CA ALA A 128 -2.55 14.10 -1.54
C ALA A 128 -3.78 14.07 -2.46
N LEU A 129 -4.71 13.13 -2.24
CA LEU A 129 -5.96 13.05 -3.00
C LEU A 129 -6.87 14.26 -2.75
N ARG A 130 -7.01 14.71 -1.50
CA ARG A 130 -7.72 15.95 -1.17
C ARG A 130 -7.14 17.14 -1.92
N SER A 131 -5.80 17.27 -1.91
CA SER A 131 -5.14 18.37 -2.62
C SER A 131 -5.42 18.32 -4.12
N ALA A 132 -5.40 17.15 -4.75
CA ALA A 132 -5.76 16.99 -6.15
C ALA A 132 -7.21 17.40 -6.43
N LEU A 133 -8.16 16.91 -5.61
CA LEU A 133 -9.58 17.25 -5.73
C LEU A 133 -9.83 18.76 -5.61
N MET A 134 -9.15 19.43 -4.67
CA MET A 134 -9.26 20.89 -4.53
C MET A 134 -8.72 21.63 -5.75
N ARG A 135 -7.60 21.17 -6.33
CA ARG A 135 -7.05 21.75 -7.57
C ARG A 135 -7.95 21.51 -8.78
N ALA A 136 -8.74 20.43 -8.76
CA ALA A 136 -9.78 20.16 -9.74
C ALA A 136 -11.09 20.96 -9.51
N GLY A 137 -11.15 21.82 -8.48
CA GLY A 137 -12.29 22.71 -8.22
C GLY A 137 -13.25 22.25 -7.12
N CYS A 138 -12.98 21.13 -6.46
CA CYS A 138 -13.82 20.65 -5.36
C CYS A 138 -13.65 21.52 -4.10
N PRO A 139 -14.74 21.94 -3.41
CA PRO A 139 -14.64 22.66 -2.13
C PRO A 139 -13.90 21.85 -1.07
N GLU A 140 -13.11 22.51 -0.22
CA GLU A 140 -12.22 21.86 0.77
C GLU A 140 -12.91 20.80 1.64
N GLY A 141 -14.09 21.14 2.20
CA GLY A 141 -14.84 20.22 3.06
C GLY A 141 -15.31 18.96 2.33
N GLU A 142 -15.72 19.11 1.06
CA GLU A 142 -16.15 17.98 0.23
C GLU A 142 -14.94 17.16 -0.24
N ALA A 143 -13.84 17.82 -0.62
CA ALA A 143 -12.60 17.18 -1.00
C ALA A 143 -12.03 16.28 0.11
N GLN A 144 -12.11 16.71 1.37
CA GLN A 144 -11.70 15.88 2.52
C GLN A 144 -12.55 14.61 2.61
N THR A 145 -13.87 14.74 2.59
CA THR A 145 -14.78 13.59 2.69
C THR A 145 -14.61 12.62 1.52
N LEU A 146 -14.47 13.13 0.30
CA LEU A 146 -14.25 12.31 -0.89
C LEU A 146 -12.89 11.61 -0.89
N ALA A 147 -11.83 12.26 -0.40
CA ALA A 147 -10.52 11.64 -0.29
C ALA A 147 -10.53 10.49 0.74
N GLU A 148 -11.14 10.71 1.91
CA GLU A 148 -11.34 9.66 2.91
C GLU A 148 -12.18 8.51 2.36
N GLU A 149 -13.28 8.81 1.67
CA GLU A 149 -14.14 7.81 1.05
C GLU A 149 -13.41 7.01 -0.02
N GLY A 150 -12.60 7.66 -0.86
CA GLY A 150 -11.81 7.00 -1.90
C GLY A 150 -10.84 5.98 -1.29
N VAL A 151 -10.05 6.40 -0.29
CA VAL A 151 -9.07 5.52 0.37
C VAL A 151 -9.77 4.42 1.16
N ALA A 152 -10.83 4.73 1.92
CA ALA A 152 -11.62 3.75 2.66
C ALA A 152 -12.29 2.74 1.71
N GLY A 153 -12.83 3.20 0.58
CA GLY A 153 -13.45 2.38 -0.45
C GLY A 153 -12.46 1.41 -1.09
N ILE A 154 -11.23 1.85 -1.39
CA ILE A 154 -10.16 0.97 -1.87
C ILE A 154 -9.87 -0.12 -0.83
N GLN A 155 -9.69 0.24 0.45
CA GLN A 155 -9.39 -0.74 1.50
C GLN A 155 -10.55 -1.73 1.71
N GLY A 156 -11.79 -1.25 1.73
CA GLY A 156 -12.99 -2.09 1.84
C GLY A 156 -13.13 -3.03 0.64
N ALA A 157 -12.84 -2.56 -0.56
CA ALA A 157 -12.88 -3.37 -1.77
C ALA A 157 -11.84 -4.50 -1.76
N LEU A 158 -10.65 -4.26 -1.18
CA LEU A 158 -9.64 -5.32 -0.97
C LEU A 158 -10.13 -6.38 0.01
N VAL A 159 -10.78 -5.95 1.10
CA VAL A 159 -11.36 -6.88 2.09
C VAL A 159 -12.44 -7.74 1.43
N LEU A 160 -13.38 -7.14 0.69
CA LEU A 160 -14.44 -7.88 0.01
C LEU A 160 -13.89 -8.82 -1.06
N SER A 161 -12.94 -8.37 -1.87
CA SER A 161 -12.31 -9.21 -2.88
C SER A 161 -11.64 -10.45 -2.26
N ARG A 162 -10.95 -10.27 -1.13
CA ARG A 162 -10.33 -11.38 -0.39
C ARG A 162 -11.37 -12.31 0.25
N ALA A 163 -12.42 -11.76 0.84
CA ALA A 163 -13.45 -12.52 1.55
C ALA A 163 -14.32 -13.35 0.60
N LEU A 164 -14.58 -12.83 -0.61
CA LEU A 164 -15.39 -13.47 -1.64
C LEU A 164 -14.57 -14.27 -2.65
N ASP A 165 -13.25 -14.22 -2.57
CA ASP A 165 -12.32 -14.78 -3.56
C ASP A 165 -12.63 -14.31 -5.00
N ASP A 166 -13.02 -13.03 -5.13
CA ASP A 166 -13.40 -12.40 -6.40
C ASP A 166 -12.68 -11.05 -6.59
N GLY A 167 -11.67 -11.02 -7.45
CA GLY A 167 -10.96 -9.79 -7.86
C GLY A 167 -11.82 -8.78 -8.62
N MET A 168 -12.92 -9.22 -9.23
CA MET A 168 -13.82 -8.34 -9.97
C MET A 168 -14.58 -7.39 -9.04
N VAL A 169 -14.78 -7.76 -7.77
CA VAL A 169 -15.35 -6.86 -6.75
C VAL A 169 -14.50 -5.60 -6.64
N PHE A 170 -13.18 -5.76 -6.56
CA PHE A 170 -12.26 -4.65 -6.44
C PHE A 170 -12.31 -3.72 -7.67
N THR A 171 -12.27 -4.30 -8.87
CA THR A 171 -12.32 -3.54 -10.12
C THR A 171 -13.61 -2.72 -10.22
N ARG A 172 -14.78 -3.35 -9.95
CA ARG A 172 -16.08 -2.65 -9.98
C ARG A 172 -16.17 -1.54 -8.92
N SER A 173 -15.59 -1.76 -7.75
CA SER A 173 -15.54 -0.75 -6.69
C SER A 173 -14.68 0.45 -7.11
N LEU A 174 -13.51 0.24 -7.70
CA LEU A 174 -12.70 1.34 -8.24
C LEU A 174 -13.43 2.12 -9.33
N ASP A 175 -14.07 1.45 -10.28
CA ASP A 175 -14.84 2.11 -11.34
C ASP A 175 -15.98 2.98 -10.77
N THR A 176 -16.63 2.49 -9.72
CA THR A 176 -17.73 3.22 -9.04
C THR A 176 -17.20 4.45 -8.30
N LEU A 177 -16.08 4.31 -7.58
CA LEU A 177 -15.43 5.41 -6.88
C LEU A 177 -14.90 6.47 -7.85
N ALA A 178 -14.27 6.06 -8.95
CA ALA A 178 -13.77 6.96 -9.97
C ALA A 178 -14.90 7.81 -10.58
N LYS A 179 -16.00 7.17 -11.00
CA LYS A 179 -17.19 7.87 -11.50
C LYS A 179 -17.77 8.86 -10.50
N ARG A 180 -17.71 8.52 -9.21
CA ARG A 180 -18.21 9.39 -8.14
C ARG A 180 -17.32 10.63 -7.97
N LEU A 181 -16.00 10.48 -8.00
CA LEU A 181 -15.08 11.63 -7.95
C LEU A 181 -15.24 12.52 -9.19
N ASP A 182 -15.30 11.92 -10.38
CA ASP A 182 -15.47 12.65 -11.65
C ASP A 182 -16.76 13.46 -11.70
N ALA A 183 -17.82 12.99 -11.05
CA ALA A 183 -19.11 13.69 -11.00
C ALA A 183 -19.07 14.96 -10.13
N VAL A 184 -18.16 15.04 -9.15
CA VAL A 184 -18.03 16.19 -8.25
C VAL A 184 -17.03 17.24 -8.78
N MET A 185 -16.11 16.82 -9.65
CA MET A 185 -15.12 17.71 -10.28
C MET A 185 -15.69 18.51 -11.46
N ARG A 186 -16.95 18.27 -11.87
CA ARG A 186 -17.64 18.95 -12.98
C ARG A 186 -18.65 19.97 -12.47
#